data_AF-A0A2G6LES1-F1
#
_entry.id   AF-A0A2G6LES1-F1
#
_cell.length_a   1.000
_cell.length_b   1.000
_cell.length_c   1.000
_cell.angle_alpha   90.00
_cell.angle_beta   90.00
_cell.angle_gamma   90.00
#
_symmetry.space_group_name_H-M   'P 1'
#
loop_
_entity.id
_entity.type
_entity.pdbx_description
1 polymer ?
#
loop_
_entity_poly.entity_id
_entity_poly.type
_entity_poly.pdbx_seq_one_letter_code
_entity_poly.pdbx_strand_id
1 'polypeptide(L)'
;MNRKLLCAAICAALAGCTSERIIYRPVIVPPGLTEAVQKPLKPNSITATQKDVAVFLIEQDAAINYCNARLKIIRNWSNKNEKTD
;
A
#
# COMPACT_ATOMS: atom_id res chain seq x y z
N MET A 1 50.86 -28.02 11.30
CA MET A 1 49.75 -27.04 11.38
C MET A 1 48.43 -27.82 11.28
N ASN A 2 47.67 -27.92 12.37
CA ASN A 2 46.59 -28.90 12.52
C ASN A 2 45.34 -28.52 11.72
N ARG A 3 44.96 -29.34 10.72
CA ARG A 3 43.73 -29.19 9.91
C ARG A 3 42.46 -28.99 10.75
N LYS A 4 42.42 -29.56 11.96
CA LYS A 4 41.30 -29.41 12.91
C LYS A 4 41.15 -27.98 13.45
N LEU A 5 42.27 -27.28 13.68
CA LEU A 5 42.27 -25.88 14.10
C LEU A 5 41.79 -24.95 12.99
N LEU A 6 42.16 -25.25 11.73
CA LEU A 6 41.69 -24.49 10.58
C LEU A 6 40.18 -24.64 10.36
N CYS A 7 39.64 -25.86 10.44
CA CYS A 7 38.19 -26.08 10.37
C CYS A 7 37.45 -25.42 11.53
N ALA A 8 37.97 -25.50 12.75
CA ALA A 8 37.34 -24.85 13.90
C ALA A 8 37.28 -23.33 13.74
N ALA A 9 38.35 -22.71 13.23
CA ALA A 9 38.39 -21.27 12.96
C ALA A 9 37.40 -20.86 11.85
N ILE A 10 37.29 -21.65 10.78
CA ILE A 10 36.35 -21.39 9.67
C ILE A 10 34.89 -21.56 10.13
N CYS A 11 34.59 -22.60 10.92
CA CYS A 11 33.25 -22.80 11.48
C CYS A 11 32.84 -21.69 12.46
N ALA A 12 33.78 -21.19 13.27
CA ALA A 12 33.54 -20.05 14.15
C ALA A 12 33.28 -18.75 13.38
N ALA A 13 34.01 -18.51 12.27
CA ALA A 13 33.79 -17.36 11.41
C ALA A 13 32.43 -17.41 10.69
N LEU A 14 32.00 -18.60 10.22
CA LEU A 14 30.70 -18.78 9.57
C LEU A 14 29.52 -18.72 10.55
N ALA A 15 29.70 -19.13 11.81
CA ALA A 15 28.69 -18.97 12.85
C ALA A 15 28.47 -17.50 13.26
N GLY A 16 29.46 -16.63 13.02
CA GLY A 16 29.38 -15.18 13.19
C GLY A 16 28.63 -14.45 12.06
N CYS A 17 28.35 -15.13 10.93
CA CYS A 17 27.40 -14.65 9.93
C CYS A 17 25.97 -14.87 10.44
N THR A 18 25.62 -14.25 11.56
CA THR A 18 24.22 -14.11 11.95
C THR A 18 23.55 -13.33 10.83
N SER A 19 22.73 -14.04 10.06
CA SER A 19 21.89 -13.48 9.02
C SER A 19 21.26 -12.19 9.55
N GLU A 20 21.69 -11.07 8.99
CA GLU A 20 21.21 -9.74 9.36
C GLU A 20 19.72 -9.74 9.07
N ARG A 21 18.90 -9.98 10.11
CA ARG A 21 17.46 -9.99 9.97
C ARG A 21 17.05 -8.55 9.68
N ILE A 22 16.63 -8.29 8.45
CA ILE A 22 15.95 -7.06 8.10
C ILE A 22 14.65 -7.04 8.90
N ILE A 23 14.64 -6.26 9.99
CA ILE A 23 13.43 -6.02 10.78
C ILE A 23 12.67 -4.91 10.06
N TYR A 24 11.69 -5.28 9.25
CA TYR A 24 10.75 -4.32 8.70
C TYR A 24 9.92 -3.73 9.83
N ARG A 25 10.00 -2.40 10.02
CA ARG A 25 9.06 -1.72 10.92
C ARG A 25 7.69 -1.69 10.26
N PRO A 26 6.61 -2.01 10.99
CA PRO A 26 5.26 -1.93 10.45
C PRO A 26 4.96 -0.47 10.09
N VAL A 27 4.55 -0.30 8.84
CA VAL A 27 4.21 0.98 8.27
C VAL A 27 2.74 1.28 8.59
N ILE A 28 2.48 2.36 9.34
CA ILE A 28 1.12 2.72 9.73
C ILE A 28 0.38 3.30 8.52
N VAL A 29 -0.57 2.53 7.99
CA VAL A 29 -1.41 2.93 6.87
C VAL A 29 -2.52 3.88 7.37
N PRO A 30 -2.71 5.05 6.76
CA PRO A 30 -3.80 5.96 7.11
C PRO A 30 -5.18 5.29 7.05
N PRO A 31 -6.12 5.64 7.94
CA PRO A 31 -7.50 5.18 7.86
C PRO A 31 -8.14 5.64 6.53
N GLY A 32 -9.08 4.84 6.01
CA GLY A 32 -9.74 5.11 4.73
C GLY A 32 -8.98 4.61 3.50
N LEU A 33 -7.73 4.16 3.61
CA LEU A 33 -6.99 3.54 2.50
C LEU A 33 -7.49 2.13 2.17
N THR A 34 -7.93 1.39 3.18
CA THR A 34 -8.45 0.03 3.07
C THR A 34 -9.94 -0.03 2.76
N GLU A 35 -10.64 1.10 2.81
CA GLU A 35 -12.08 1.17 2.52
C GLU A 35 -12.36 1.01 1.02
N ALA A 36 -13.37 0.21 0.69
CA ALA A 36 -13.84 0.08 -0.68
C ALA A 36 -14.55 1.36 -1.13
N VAL A 37 -14.21 1.86 -2.32
CA VAL A 37 -14.96 2.96 -2.95
C VAL A 37 -16.24 2.37 -3.54
N GLN A 38 -17.40 2.91 -3.16
CA GLN A 38 -18.65 2.56 -3.82
C GLN A 38 -18.64 3.07 -5.26
N LYS A 39 -18.86 2.16 -6.21
CA LYS A 39 -18.99 2.51 -7.63
C LYS A 39 -20.47 2.69 -7.94
N PRO A 40 -20.87 3.84 -8.52
CA PRO A 40 -22.25 4.05 -8.95
C PRO A 40 -22.68 2.99 -9.96
N LEU A 41 -23.95 2.60 -9.91
CA LEU A 41 -24.49 1.62 -10.84
C LEU A 41 -24.70 2.28 -12.20
N LYS A 42 -24.04 1.76 -13.24
CA LYS A 42 -24.22 2.27 -14.59
C LYS A 42 -25.68 2.03 -15.06
N PRO A 43 -26.42 3.07 -15.47
CA PRO A 43 -27.79 2.90 -15.94
C PRO A 43 -27.83 2.14 -17.26
N ASN A 44 -28.92 1.39 -17.49
CA ASN A 44 -29.12 0.62 -18.72
C ASN A 44 -29.34 1.57 -19.91
N SER A 45 -28.56 1.42 -20.98
CA SER A 45 -28.60 2.33 -22.13
C SER A 45 -29.92 2.33 -22.92
N ILE A 46 -30.75 1.31 -22.77
CA ILE A 46 -32.02 1.15 -23.51
C ILE A 46 -33.19 1.67 -22.68
N THR A 47 -33.18 1.46 -21.36
CA THR A 47 -34.34 1.72 -20.49
C THR A 47 -34.17 2.92 -19.57
N ALA A 48 -32.98 3.50 -19.48
CA ALA A 48 -32.72 4.61 -18.56
C ALA A 48 -33.41 5.89 -18.99
N THR A 49 -33.97 6.58 -18.01
CA THR A 49 -34.48 7.94 -18.17
C THR A 49 -33.36 8.97 -18.01
N GLN A 50 -33.63 10.22 -18.42
CA GLN A 50 -32.70 11.33 -18.15
C GLN A 50 -32.42 11.52 -16.67
N LYS A 51 -33.41 11.25 -15.80
CA LYS A 51 -33.24 11.31 -14.35
C LYS A 51 -32.24 10.27 -13.86
N ASP A 52 -32.31 9.04 -14.36
CA ASP A 52 -31.39 7.95 -13.97
C ASP A 52 -29.95 8.28 -14.39
N VAL A 53 -29.78 8.85 -15.59
CA VAL A 53 -28.48 9.32 -16.07
C VAL A 53 -27.96 10.46 -15.19
N ALA A 54 -28.81 11.43 -14.84
CA ALA A 54 -28.42 12.54 -13.97
C ALA A 54 -27.98 12.08 -12.58
N VAL A 55 -28.74 11.15 -11.96
CA VAL A 55 -28.37 10.53 -10.68
C VAL A 55 -27.02 9.82 -10.79
N PHE A 56 -26.84 9.00 -11.83
CA PHE A 56 -25.57 8.32 -12.06
C PHE A 56 -24.37 9.28 -12.18
N LEU A 57 -24.53 10.40 -12.89
CA LEU A 57 -23.46 11.40 -13.03
C LEU A 57 -23.12 12.09 -11.72
N ILE A 58 -24.13 12.43 -10.91
CA ILE A 58 -23.93 13.03 -9.57
C ILE A 58 -23.19 12.05 -8.66
N GLU A 59 -23.63 10.79 -8.62
CA GLU A 59 -22.98 9.75 -7.84
C GLU A 59 -21.54 9.49 -8.32
N GLN A 60 -21.29 9.57 -9.62
CA GLN A 60 -19.94 9.44 -10.18
C GLN A 60 -19.02 10.58 -9.75
N ASP A 61 -19.51 11.82 -9.81
CA ASP A 61 -18.73 12.98 -9.37
C ASP A 61 -18.37 12.88 -7.88
N ALA A 62 -19.34 12.49 -7.04
CA ALA A 62 -19.09 12.25 -5.61
C ALA A 62 -18.01 11.16 -5.39
N ALA A 63 -18.08 10.05 -6.12
CA ALA A 63 -17.10 8.97 -6.03
C ALA A 63 -15.69 9.41 -6.48
N ILE A 64 -15.60 10.19 -7.55
CA ILE A 64 -14.33 10.77 -8.04
C ILE A 64 -13.74 11.73 -7.00
N ASN A 65 -14.56 12.62 -6.44
CA ASN A 65 -14.12 13.56 -5.42
C ASN A 65 -13.59 12.85 -4.17
N TYR A 66 -14.27 11.79 -3.74
CA TYR A 66 -13.79 10.93 -2.65
C TYR A 66 -12.45 10.26 -2.98
N CYS A 67 -12.29 9.72 -4.19
CA CYS A 67 -11.02 9.12 -4.63
C CYS A 67 -9.87 10.13 -4.66
N ASN A 68 -10.12 11.32 -5.18
CA ASN A 68 -9.12 12.39 -5.27
C ASN A 68 -8.68 12.86 -3.87
N ALA A 69 -9.63 13.00 -2.93
CA ALA A 69 -9.31 13.32 -1.55
C ALA A 69 -8.42 12.25 -0.90
N ARG A 70 -8.74 10.97 -1.14
CA ARG A 70 -7.91 9.84 -0.66
C ARG A 70 -6.51 9.84 -1.25
N LEU A 71 -6.39 10.02 -2.56
CA LEU A 71 -5.08 10.09 -3.24
C LEU A 71 -4.22 11.24 -2.69
N LYS A 72 -4.82 12.35 -2.28
CA LYS A 72 -4.12 13.45 -1.62
C LYS A 72 -3.56 13.04 -0.25
N ILE A 73 -4.33 12.32 0.55
CA ILE A 73 -3.88 11.78 1.85
C ILE A 73 -2.70 10.82 1.64
N ILE A 74 -2.82 9.90 0.68
CA ILE A 74 -1.77 8.94 0.34
C ILE A 74 -0.48 9.65 -0.06
N ARG A 75 -0.58 10.64 -0.95
CA ARG A 75 0.58 11.43 -1.40
C ARG A 75 1.25 12.14 -0.23
N ASN A 76 0.47 12.80 0.63
CA ASN A 76 1.01 13.50 1.79
C ASN A 76 1.72 12.54 2.76
N TRP A 77 1.13 11.38 2.99
CA TRP A 77 1.70 10.33 3.82
C TRP A 77 3.01 9.78 3.20
N SER A 78 3.02 9.49 1.91
CA SER A 78 4.21 9.01 1.19
C SER A 78 5.37 10.00 1.33
N ASN A 79 5.12 11.27 1.02
CA ASN A 79 6.12 12.34 1.09
C ASN A 79 6.65 12.58 2.52
N LYS A 80 5.86 12.24 3.55
CA LYS A 80 6.31 12.34 4.95
C LYS A 80 7.27 11.21 5.30
N ASN A 81 6.99 9.98 4.85
CA ASN A 81 7.80 8.82 5.18
C ASN A 81 9.08 8.74 4.34
N GLU A 82 9.09 9.26 3.11
CA GLU A 82 10.29 9.34 2.27
C GLU A 82 11.37 10.28 2.83
N LYS A 83 10.99 11.24 3.69
CA LYS A 83 11.93 12.18 4.34
C LYS A 83 12.55 11.65 5.64
N THR A 84 12.17 10.45 6.05
CA THR A 84 12.60 9.83 7.31
C THR A 84 13.51 8.61 7.11
N ASP A 85 13.79 8.27 5.86
CA ASP A 85 14.81 7.29 5.44
C ASP A 85 16.04 8.03 4.89
#